data_AF-A0A1H7GU31-F1
#
_entry.id   AF-A0A1H7GU31-F1
#
_cell.length_a   1.000
_cell.length_b   1.000
_cell.length_c   1.000
_cell.angle_alpha   90.00
_cell.angle_beta   90.00
_cell.angle_gamma   90.00
#
_symmetry.space_group_name_H-M   'P 1'
#
loop_
_entity.id
_entity.type
_entity.pdbx_description
1 polymer ?
#
loop_
_entity_poly.entity_id
_entity_poly.type
_entity_poly.pdbx_seq_one_letter_code
_entity_poly.pdbx_strand_id
1 'polypeptide(L)'
;MINRLAAIIMAALLFCNLPAFSQAKEYGFQFEVLLSGGKTKAAANITFLFNGSRQSTNTQGMAYITLDNRNAPPINIRPVDEREYTIVGNETIYLPPNADIITTVTIVRSSQKEAAAAEEITKLYRQQKMDRKEMDSIRRVDQAMYTQMLSKQDTILKTVMKNFKVTESDLRSARELMDGRDKYFGIISGNLEGYLNEAKDVRDAFQNLVMYSLENPKSFKLLDSTIEVYNQYYNQLNNTNAECEKAVLDYWKSYELSMSYHNLVDFSINNIHRASIIPLNASLIRKINIYLNEPSKKKRNTLKQELTLELNSILPVFDNNIGILDVKIKGFVTNLRAKRDFQGE
;
A
#
# COMPACT_ATOMS: atom_id res chain seq x y z
N MET A 1 -43.03 -70.41 42.54
CA MET A 1 -42.83 -68.94 42.60
C MET A 1 -41.39 -68.48 42.31
N ILE A 2 -40.39 -69.37 42.28
CA ILE A 2 -38.97 -68.99 42.13
C ILE A 2 -38.55 -68.75 40.66
N ASN A 3 -39.25 -69.32 39.67
CA ASN A 3 -38.87 -69.22 38.25
C ASN A 3 -39.26 -67.90 37.54
N ARG A 4 -40.04 -67.01 38.17
CA ARG A 4 -40.39 -65.70 37.57
C ARG A 4 -39.46 -64.56 38.00
N LEU A 5 -38.72 -64.72 39.10
CA LEU A 5 -37.76 -63.70 39.55
C LEU A 5 -36.45 -63.74 38.74
N ALA A 6 -36.01 -64.94 38.32
CA ALA A 6 -34.78 -65.10 37.54
C ALA A 6 -34.88 -64.49 36.13
N ALA A 7 -36.05 -64.54 35.49
CA ALA A 7 -36.26 -63.98 34.15
C ALA A 7 -36.26 -62.43 34.15
N ILE A 8 -36.72 -61.80 35.25
CA ILE A 8 -36.75 -60.33 35.38
C ILE A 8 -35.36 -59.78 35.70
N ILE A 9 -34.57 -60.48 36.52
CA ILE A 9 -33.19 -60.09 36.84
C ILE A 9 -32.26 -60.27 35.62
N MET A 10 -32.47 -61.31 34.80
CA MET A 10 -31.68 -61.51 33.58
C MET A 10 -32.01 -60.50 32.47
N ALA A 11 -33.26 -60.02 32.39
CA ALA A 11 -33.64 -58.94 31.47
C ALA A 11 -33.12 -57.56 31.92
N ALA A 12 -33.00 -57.31 33.23
CA ALA A 12 -32.43 -56.06 33.76
C ALA A 12 -30.90 -55.98 33.60
N LEU A 13 -30.19 -57.11 33.61
CA LEU A 13 -28.73 -57.15 33.39
C LEU A 13 -28.33 -57.04 31.91
N LEU A 14 -29.25 -57.27 30.96
CA LEU A 14 -29.00 -57.14 29.52
C LEU A 14 -29.14 -55.70 28.99
N PHE A 15 -29.66 -54.75 29.78
CA PHE A 15 -29.81 -53.34 29.39
C PHE A 15 -28.79 -52.38 30.04
N CYS A 16 -27.89 -52.85 30.91
CA CYS A 16 -26.96 -51.97 31.63
C CYS A 16 -25.56 -51.82 31.01
N ASN A 17 -25.31 -52.37 29.81
CA ASN A 17 -24.04 -52.19 29.10
C ASN A 17 -24.26 -51.58 27.71
N LEU A 18 -25.00 -50.47 27.63
CA LEU A 18 -24.78 -49.56 26.51
C LEU A 18 -23.42 -48.90 26.76
N PRO A 19 -22.38 -49.16 25.93
CA PRO A 19 -21.15 -48.40 26.03
C PRO A 19 -21.54 -46.94 25.92
N ALA A 20 -21.14 -46.12 26.90
CA ALA A 20 -21.29 -44.68 26.81
C ALA A 20 -20.76 -44.25 25.44
N PHE A 21 -21.68 -43.91 24.53
CA PHE A 21 -21.33 -43.48 23.19
C PHE A 21 -20.39 -42.30 23.37
N SER A 22 -19.14 -42.46 22.92
CA SER A 22 -18.25 -41.34 22.70
C SER A 22 -18.97 -40.41 21.74
N GLN A 23 -19.57 -39.34 22.25
CA GLN A 23 -20.16 -38.33 21.40
C GLN A 23 -19.00 -37.59 20.77
N ALA A 24 -18.64 -37.99 19.54
CA ALA A 24 -17.69 -37.25 18.73
C ALA A 24 -18.21 -35.81 18.61
N LYS A 25 -17.33 -34.84 18.88
CA LYS A 25 -17.63 -33.41 18.80
C LYS A 25 -17.00 -32.85 17.53
N GLU A 26 -17.76 -32.05 16.80
CA GLU A 26 -17.26 -31.30 15.65
C GLU A 26 -16.82 -29.91 16.10
N TYR A 27 -15.57 -29.55 15.80
CA TYR A 27 -14.99 -28.25 16.11
C TYR A 27 -14.80 -27.44 14.84
N GLY A 28 -15.28 -26.18 14.86
CA GLY A 28 -15.14 -25.24 13.75
C GLY A 28 -13.90 -24.36 13.86
N PHE A 29 -13.20 -24.20 12.74
CA PHE A 29 -12.05 -23.31 12.59
C PHE A 29 -12.32 -22.29 11.48
N GLN A 30 -12.17 -21.00 11.78
CA GLN A 30 -12.28 -19.93 10.80
C GLN A 30 -10.89 -19.44 10.42
N PHE A 31 -10.51 -19.65 9.16
CA PHE A 31 -9.24 -19.17 8.65
C PHE A 31 -9.40 -17.78 8.05
N GLU A 32 -8.51 -16.88 8.45
CA GLU A 32 -8.49 -15.51 7.97
C GLU A 32 -7.10 -15.13 7.46
N VAL A 33 -7.04 -14.59 6.24
CA VAL A 33 -5.84 -13.98 5.69
C VAL A 33 -5.70 -12.58 6.27
N LEU A 34 -4.56 -12.33 6.92
CA LEU A 34 -4.12 -11.02 7.34
C LEU A 34 -3.72 -10.20 6.10
N LEU A 35 -4.40 -9.07 5.92
CA LEU A 35 -4.15 -8.09 4.88
C LEU A 35 -3.41 -6.89 5.48
N SER A 36 -2.82 -6.08 4.60
CA SER A 36 -2.19 -4.81 4.97
C SER A 36 -3.15 -3.90 5.75
N GLY A 37 -2.60 -3.17 6.72
CA GLY A 37 -3.37 -2.32 7.62
C GLY A 37 -4.11 -3.08 8.73
N GLY A 38 -3.75 -4.34 8.98
CA GLY A 38 -4.32 -5.17 10.04
C GLY A 38 -5.75 -5.63 9.81
N LYS A 39 -6.24 -5.52 8.57
CA LYS A 39 -7.56 -6.05 8.17
C LYS A 39 -7.45 -7.55 7.93
N THR A 40 -8.54 -8.28 8.08
CA THR A 40 -8.59 -9.71 7.77
C THR A 40 -9.69 -10.02 6.76
N LYS A 41 -9.52 -11.12 6.02
CA LYS A 41 -10.52 -11.65 5.08
C LYS A 41 -10.56 -13.17 5.19
N ALA A 42 -11.73 -13.77 5.04
CA ALA A 42 -11.91 -15.22 4.98
C ALA A 42 -10.95 -15.89 3.97
N ALA A 43 -10.25 -16.92 4.41
CA ALA A 43 -9.27 -17.67 3.64
C ALA A 43 -9.93 -18.86 2.94
N ALA A 44 -10.57 -18.61 1.80
CA ALA A 44 -11.40 -19.60 1.10
C ALA A 44 -10.60 -20.62 0.29
N ASN A 45 -11.04 -21.89 0.30
CA ASN A 45 -10.51 -22.99 -0.52
C ASN A 45 -9.01 -23.26 -0.34
N ILE A 46 -8.49 -23.05 0.87
CA ILE A 46 -7.08 -23.29 1.21
C ILE A 46 -6.97 -24.59 1.97
N THR A 47 -5.89 -25.35 1.75
CA THR A 47 -5.67 -26.64 2.41
C THR A 47 -4.59 -26.54 3.48
N PHE A 48 -4.92 -27.06 4.67
CA PHE A 48 -4.05 -27.15 5.83
C PHE A 48 -3.94 -28.60 6.31
N LEU A 49 -2.90 -28.88 7.09
CA LEU A 49 -2.68 -30.13 7.80
C LEU A 49 -3.12 -29.95 9.25
N PHE A 50 -4.11 -30.73 9.67
CA PHE A 50 -4.58 -30.85 11.05
C PHE A 50 -4.04 -32.17 11.61
N ASN A 51 -3.04 -32.11 12.49
CA ASN A 51 -2.31 -33.29 13.00
C ASN A 51 -1.86 -34.23 11.85
N GLY A 52 -1.43 -33.65 10.73
CA GLY A 52 -0.99 -34.38 9.53
C GLY A 52 -2.11 -34.75 8.54
N SER A 53 -3.38 -34.58 8.89
CA SER A 53 -4.52 -34.84 8.00
C SER A 53 -4.90 -33.60 7.20
N ARG A 54 -5.05 -33.74 5.88
CA ARG A 54 -5.45 -32.62 5.01
C ARG A 54 -6.91 -32.23 5.23
N GLN A 55 -7.13 -30.94 5.45
CA GLN A 55 -8.45 -30.32 5.52
C GLN A 55 -8.45 -29.05 4.68
N SER A 56 -9.51 -28.82 3.92
CA SER A 56 -9.67 -27.63 3.09
C SER A 56 -10.76 -26.74 3.66
N THR A 57 -10.53 -25.43 3.64
CA THR A 57 -11.53 -24.45 4.02
C THR A 57 -12.59 -24.30 2.94
N ASN A 58 -13.84 -24.05 3.33
CA ASN A 58 -14.92 -23.75 2.40
C ASN A 58 -14.83 -22.31 1.87
N THR A 59 -15.86 -21.86 1.12
CA THR A 59 -15.93 -20.49 0.55
C THR A 59 -15.98 -19.38 1.59
N GLN A 60 -16.35 -19.69 2.83
CA GLN A 60 -16.38 -18.77 3.98
C GLN A 60 -15.11 -18.86 4.83
N GLY A 61 -14.11 -19.67 4.43
CA GLY A 61 -12.89 -19.87 5.20
C GLY A 61 -13.04 -20.83 6.38
N MET A 62 -14.12 -21.60 6.45
CA MET A 62 -14.38 -22.53 7.56
C MET A 62 -13.82 -23.92 7.26
N ALA A 63 -13.19 -24.55 8.24
CA ALA A 63 -12.85 -25.97 8.26
C ALA A 63 -13.40 -26.62 9.54
N TYR A 64 -13.80 -27.89 9.44
CA TYR A 64 -14.38 -28.62 10.56
C TYR A 64 -13.60 -29.90 10.80
N ILE A 65 -13.36 -30.22 12.07
CA ILE A 65 -12.74 -31.50 12.46
C ILE A 65 -13.64 -32.19 13.48
N THR A 66 -13.79 -33.49 13.35
CA THR A 66 -14.52 -34.32 14.31
C THR A 66 -13.54 -35.07 15.20
N LEU A 67 -13.70 -34.97 16.52
CA LEU A 67 -12.81 -35.59 17.50
C LEU A 67 -13.58 -36.37 18.56
N ASP A 68 -13.00 -37.49 19.00
CA ASP A 68 -13.56 -38.29 20.09
C ASP A 68 -13.31 -37.65 21.46
N ASN A 69 -14.37 -37.58 22.26
CA ASN A 69 -14.55 -36.73 23.45
C ASN A 69 -13.66 -37.09 24.66
N ARG A 70 -12.78 -38.09 24.56
CA ARG A 70 -12.11 -38.68 25.74
C ARG A 70 -10.91 -37.91 26.24
N ASN A 71 -10.30 -37.05 25.41
CA ASN A 71 -9.26 -36.07 25.72
C ASN A 71 -8.99 -35.35 24.41
N ALA A 72 -9.62 -34.20 24.13
CA ALA A 72 -9.39 -33.48 22.88
C ALA A 72 -7.92 -33.03 22.84
N PRO A 73 -7.03 -33.71 22.09
CA PRO A 73 -5.62 -33.38 22.11
C PRO A 73 -5.44 -32.00 21.47
N PRO A 74 -4.36 -31.27 21.82
CA PRO A 74 -4.04 -30.05 21.10
C PRO A 74 -3.91 -30.35 19.60
N ILE A 75 -4.46 -29.46 18.78
CA ILE A 75 -4.48 -29.58 17.34
C ILE A 75 -3.30 -28.81 16.78
N ASN A 76 -2.38 -29.51 16.12
CA ASN A 76 -1.31 -28.89 15.36
C ASN A 76 -1.81 -28.58 13.94
N ILE A 77 -1.87 -27.31 13.60
CA ILE A 77 -2.26 -26.81 12.28
C ILE A 77 -1.00 -26.36 11.55
N ARG A 78 -0.82 -26.80 10.31
CA ARG A 78 0.26 -26.34 9.42
C ARG A 78 -0.25 -26.09 8.01
N PRO A 79 0.30 -25.12 7.27
CA PRO A 79 0.04 -25.01 5.84
C PRO A 79 0.52 -26.28 5.13
N VAL A 80 -0.17 -26.68 4.06
CA VAL A 80 0.35 -27.75 3.18
C VAL A 80 1.61 -27.28 2.45
N ASP A 81 1.66 -26.00 2.08
CA ASP A 81 2.85 -25.33 1.54
C ASP A 81 3.21 -24.11 2.40
N GLU A 82 4.28 -24.24 3.18
CA GLU A 82 4.82 -23.17 4.03
C GLU A 82 5.38 -22.00 3.22
N ARG A 83 5.61 -22.18 1.91
CA ARG A 83 6.02 -21.09 1.01
C ARG A 83 4.86 -20.18 0.63
N GLU A 84 3.63 -20.68 0.73
CA GLU A 84 2.45 -19.91 0.40
C GLU A 84 1.94 -19.13 1.62
N TYR A 85 1.77 -19.82 2.75
CA TYR A 85 1.22 -19.22 3.97
C TYR A 85 2.04 -19.54 5.21
N THR A 86 2.02 -18.60 6.16
CA THR A 86 2.51 -18.74 7.52
C THR A 86 1.37 -18.49 8.50
N ILE A 87 1.20 -19.34 9.51
CA ILE A 87 0.24 -19.11 10.59
C ILE A 87 0.80 -18.03 11.51
N VAL A 88 0.00 -17.01 11.80
CA VAL A 88 0.33 -15.94 12.74
C VAL A 88 -0.07 -16.39 14.14
N GLY A 89 0.92 -16.62 15.01
CA GLY A 89 0.70 -17.07 16.38
C GLY A 89 1.04 -18.55 16.59
N ASN A 90 0.24 -19.26 17.40
CA ASN A 90 0.52 -20.63 17.77
C ASN A 90 -0.08 -21.61 16.74
N GLU A 91 0.75 -22.51 16.22
CA GLU A 91 0.32 -23.64 15.38
C GLU A 91 -0.35 -24.74 16.19
N THR A 92 -0.11 -24.77 17.50
CA THR A 92 -0.73 -25.73 18.42
C THR A 92 -1.89 -25.05 19.13
N ILE A 93 -3.10 -25.48 18.79
CA ILE A 93 -4.34 -24.91 19.25
C ILE A 93 -4.99 -25.83 20.27
N TYR A 94 -5.24 -25.28 21.47
CA TYR A 94 -6.04 -25.94 22.48
C TYR A 94 -7.51 -25.68 22.18
N LEU A 95 -8.27 -26.75 22.00
CA LEU A 95 -9.67 -26.66 21.63
C LEU A 95 -10.50 -26.09 22.80
N PRO A 96 -11.50 -25.24 22.49
CA PRO A 96 -12.40 -24.74 23.52
C PRO A 96 -13.20 -25.90 24.16
N PRO A 97 -13.58 -25.80 25.43
CA PRO A 97 -14.43 -26.81 26.07
C PRO A 97 -15.79 -26.98 25.38
N ASN A 98 -16.33 -25.89 24.83
CA ASN A 98 -17.54 -25.89 24.03
C ASN A 98 -17.19 -25.93 22.53
N ALA A 99 -17.75 -26.93 21.82
CA ALA A 99 -17.53 -27.16 20.40
C ALA A 99 -18.20 -26.11 19.49
N ASP A 100 -19.23 -25.42 20.00
CA ASP A 100 -19.91 -24.34 19.27
C ASP A 100 -19.05 -23.07 19.11
N ILE A 101 -17.94 -22.98 19.87
CA ILE A 101 -17.01 -21.84 19.80
C ILE A 101 -16.08 -22.04 18.61
N ILE A 102 -16.21 -21.17 17.62
CA ILE A 102 -15.32 -21.14 16.46
C ILE A 102 -13.94 -20.62 16.87
N THR A 103 -12.90 -21.35 16.48
CA THR A 103 -11.51 -20.92 16.70
C THR A 103 -10.97 -20.22 15.46
N THR A 104 -10.56 -18.96 15.58
CA THR A 104 -9.96 -18.20 14.49
C THR A 104 -8.48 -18.52 14.31
N VAL A 105 -8.08 -18.82 13.09
CA VAL A 105 -6.69 -19.05 12.68
C VAL A 105 -6.29 -17.98 11.69
N THR A 106 -5.42 -17.06 12.12
CA THR A 106 -4.91 -16.02 11.24
C THR A 106 -3.69 -16.53 10.48
N ILE A 107 -3.69 -16.33 9.17
CA ILE A 107 -2.58 -16.68 8.28
C ILE A 107 -2.12 -15.43 7.53
N VAL A 108 -0.85 -15.40 7.16
CA VAL A 108 -0.26 -14.37 6.30
C VAL A 108 0.42 -15.06 5.14
N ARG A 109 0.44 -14.43 3.96
CA ARG A 109 1.26 -14.95 2.86
C ARG A 109 2.74 -14.89 3.27
N SER A 110 3.51 -15.92 2.97
CA SER A 110 4.90 -15.98 3.42
C SER A 110 5.76 -14.86 2.82
N SER A 111 5.40 -14.30 1.66
CA SER A 111 6.04 -13.12 1.06
C SER A 111 5.72 -11.79 1.74
N GLN A 112 4.74 -11.76 2.65
CA GLN A 112 4.24 -10.56 3.33
C GLN A 112 4.51 -10.58 4.83
N LYS A 113 5.11 -11.66 5.36
CA LYS A 113 5.24 -11.89 6.80
C LYS A 113 6.05 -10.77 7.48
N GLU A 114 7.11 -10.28 6.84
CA GLU A 114 7.98 -9.25 7.42
C GLU A 114 7.26 -7.90 7.49
N ALA A 115 6.53 -7.53 6.45
CA ALA A 115 5.75 -6.31 6.41
C ALA A 115 4.61 -6.34 7.44
N ALA A 116 3.86 -7.45 7.51
CA ALA A 116 2.79 -7.62 8.49
C ALA A 116 3.31 -7.57 9.94
N ALA A 117 4.48 -8.16 10.19
CA ALA A 117 5.14 -8.09 11.50
C ALA A 117 5.56 -6.65 11.86
N ALA A 118 6.12 -5.89 10.92
CA ALA A 118 6.49 -4.49 11.13
C ALA A 118 5.27 -3.58 11.39
N GLU A 119 4.15 -3.82 10.70
CA GLU A 119 2.88 -3.14 10.96
C GLU A 119 2.33 -3.44 12.36
N GLU A 120 2.35 -4.72 12.79
CA GLU A 120 1.86 -5.11 14.11
C GLU A 120 2.70 -4.50 15.23
N ILE A 121 4.03 -4.42 15.08
CA ILE A 121 4.90 -3.68 16.03
C ILE A 121 4.47 -2.22 16.12
N THR A 122 4.26 -1.56 14.98
CA THR A 122 3.86 -0.15 14.94
C THR A 122 2.52 0.07 15.64
N LYS A 123 1.55 -0.82 15.41
CA LYS A 123 0.24 -0.80 16.07
C LYS A 123 0.35 -1.00 17.57
N LEU A 124 1.08 -2.00 18.03
CA LEU A 124 1.27 -2.29 19.46
C LEU A 124 2.00 -1.13 20.17
N TYR A 125 2.98 -0.51 19.52
CA TYR A 125 3.64 0.68 20.04
C TYR A 125 2.69 1.87 20.19
N ARG A 126 1.83 2.12 19.20
CA ARG A 126 0.80 3.17 19.30
C ARG A 126 -0.20 2.90 20.41
N GLN A 127 -0.68 1.66 20.55
CA GLN A 127 -1.62 1.28 21.62
C GLN A 127 -1.02 1.49 23.02
N GLN A 128 0.27 1.25 23.18
CA GLN A 128 0.98 1.50 24.43
C GLN A 128 1.50 2.93 24.58
N LYS A 129 1.12 3.85 23.66
CA LYS A 129 1.59 5.26 23.63
C LYS A 129 3.11 5.38 23.71
N MET A 130 3.83 4.45 23.07
CA MET A 130 5.29 4.50 23.03
C MET A 130 5.73 5.30 21.80
N ASP A 131 5.89 6.62 21.97
CA ASP A 131 6.62 7.44 21.01
C ASP A 131 8.12 7.37 21.32
N ARG A 132 8.94 7.13 20.29
CA ARG A 132 10.40 7.15 20.39
C ARG A 132 10.91 8.52 20.87
N LYS A 133 10.29 9.62 20.43
CA LYS A 133 10.69 10.97 20.85
C LYS A 133 10.43 11.20 22.33
N GLU A 134 9.36 10.61 22.87
CA GLU A 134 9.06 10.68 24.30
C GLU A 134 10.02 9.80 25.12
N MET A 135 10.40 8.62 24.65
CA MET A 135 11.37 7.77 25.37
C MET A 135 12.72 8.44 25.63
N ASP A 136 13.26 9.15 24.65
CA ASP A 136 14.55 9.84 24.81
C ASP A 136 14.47 11.00 25.82
N SER A 137 13.29 11.60 25.97
CA SER A 137 13.02 12.61 26.99
C SER A 137 12.87 11.98 28.39
N ILE A 138 12.21 10.82 28.49
CA ILE A 138 12.01 10.07 29.73
C ILE A 138 13.35 9.54 30.27
N ARG A 139 14.28 9.13 29.39
CA ARG A 139 15.64 8.68 29.77
C ARG A 139 16.37 9.69 30.65
N ARG A 140 16.12 10.99 30.47
CA ARG A 140 16.78 12.07 31.22
C ARG A 140 16.09 12.40 32.55
N VAL A 141 14.85 11.97 32.74
CA VAL A 141 13.97 12.41 33.83
C VAL A 141 13.62 11.27 34.79
N ASP A 142 13.42 10.05 34.28
CA ASP A 142 13.05 8.88 35.06
C ASP A 142 13.64 7.59 34.46
N GLN A 143 14.75 7.13 35.03
CA GLN A 143 15.45 5.94 34.59
C GLN A 143 14.63 4.66 34.80
N ALA A 144 13.81 4.59 35.85
CA ALA A 144 13.01 3.40 36.16
C ALA A 144 11.87 3.24 35.16
N MET A 145 11.17 4.35 34.84
CA MET A 145 10.16 4.39 33.79
C MET A 145 10.76 4.06 32.42
N TYR A 146 11.96 4.56 32.11
CA TYR A 146 12.70 4.21 30.88
C TYR A 146 13.01 2.71 30.79
N THR A 147 13.53 2.08 31.84
CA THR A 147 13.78 0.62 31.87
C THR A 147 12.50 -0.19 31.72
N GLN A 148 11.39 0.25 32.33
CA GLN A 148 10.09 -0.39 32.16
C GLN A 148 9.57 -0.30 30.72
N MET A 149 9.78 0.83 30.04
CA MET A 149 9.41 0.99 28.64
C MET A 149 10.25 0.10 27.73
N LEU A 150 11.57 -0.01 27.98
CA LEU A 150 12.45 -0.91 27.23
C LEU A 150 12.02 -2.37 27.36
N SER A 151 11.66 -2.84 28.57
CA SER A 151 11.21 -4.22 28.75
C SER A 151 9.89 -4.51 28.03
N LYS A 152 8.98 -3.53 27.97
CA LYS A 152 7.74 -3.64 27.18
C LYS A 152 8.04 -3.73 25.68
N GLN A 153 8.97 -2.93 25.17
CA GLN A 153 9.39 -3.01 23.76
C GLN A 153 10.00 -4.37 23.42
N ASP A 154 10.92 -4.85 24.26
CA ASP A 154 11.54 -6.17 24.08
C ASP A 154 10.49 -7.28 24.11
N THR A 155 9.49 -7.19 24.99
CA THR A 155 8.38 -8.14 25.05
C THR A 155 7.53 -8.13 23.78
N ILE A 156 7.20 -6.95 23.26
CA ILE A 156 6.45 -6.81 22.00
C ILE A 156 7.26 -7.39 20.84
N LEU A 157 8.54 -7.03 20.74
CA LEU A 157 9.43 -7.50 19.68
C LEU A 157 9.51 -9.03 19.69
N LYS A 158 9.80 -9.63 20.86
CA LYS A 158 9.87 -11.09 21.02
C LYS A 158 8.56 -11.78 20.67
N THR A 159 7.44 -11.20 21.06
CA THR A 159 6.11 -11.76 20.77
C THR A 159 5.83 -11.72 19.27
N VAL A 160 6.09 -10.59 18.60
CA VAL A 160 5.87 -10.45 17.15
C VAL A 160 6.83 -11.34 16.36
N MET A 161 8.13 -11.36 16.69
CA MET A 161 9.12 -12.25 16.07
C MET A 161 8.70 -13.72 16.16
N LYS A 162 8.24 -14.16 17.33
CA LYS A 162 7.74 -15.51 17.54
C LYS A 162 6.49 -15.80 16.70
N ASN A 163 5.50 -14.90 16.73
CA ASN A 163 4.22 -15.11 16.08
C ASN A 163 4.31 -15.10 14.56
N PHE A 164 5.20 -14.29 13.99
CA PHE A 164 5.38 -14.15 12.54
C PHE A 164 6.55 -14.98 11.99
N LYS A 165 7.33 -15.63 12.85
CA LYS A 165 8.55 -16.39 12.49
C LYS A 165 9.54 -15.53 11.68
N VAL A 166 9.79 -14.33 12.17
CA VAL A 166 10.70 -13.34 11.57
C VAL A 166 11.86 -13.04 12.50
N THR A 167 13.02 -12.71 11.93
CA THR A 167 14.21 -12.32 12.67
C THR A 167 14.21 -10.81 12.93
N GLU A 168 15.09 -10.34 13.82
CA GLU A 168 15.28 -8.89 14.03
C GLU A 168 15.81 -8.21 12.75
N SER A 169 16.66 -8.90 11.98
CA SER A 169 17.17 -8.39 10.71
C SER A 169 16.05 -8.18 9.71
N ASP A 170 15.12 -9.14 9.61
CA ASP A 170 13.95 -9.05 8.72
C ASP A 170 13.08 -7.84 9.08
N LEU A 171 12.84 -7.63 10.38
CA LEU A 171 12.07 -6.49 10.88
C LEU A 171 12.76 -5.15 10.60
N ARG A 172 14.09 -5.10 10.71
CA ARG A 172 14.88 -3.90 10.38
C ARG A 172 14.76 -3.56 8.90
N SER A 173 14.96 -4.55 8.04
CA SER A 173 14.81 -4.37 6.59
C SER A 173 13.37 -3.98 6.21
N ALA A 174 12.36 -4.62 6.78
CA ALA A 174 10.96 -4.26 6.54
C ALA A 174 10.66 -2.81 6.95
N ARG A 175 11.19 -2.38 8.09
CA ARG A 175 11.06 -1.00 8.55
C ARG A 175 11.77 -0.01 7.62
N GLU A 176 12.99 -0.31 7.20
CA GLU A 176 13.71 0.53 6.23
C GLU A 176 12.93 0.67 4.92
N LEU A 177 12.29 -0.40 4.44
CA LEU A 177 11.41 -0.35 3.28
C LEU A 177 10.18 0.53 3.54
N MET A 178 9.52 0.41 4.69
CA MET A 178 8.36 1.23 5.04
C MET A 178 8.73 2.72 5.15
N ASP A 179 9.77 3.05 5.92
CA ASP A 179 10.24 4.42 6.12
C ASP A 179 10.70 5.05 4.78
N GLY A 180 11.36 4.26 3.94
CA GLY A 180 11.74 4.65 2.58
C GLY A 180 10.54 4.92 1.68
N ARG A 181 9.52 4.06 1.72
CA ARG A 181 8.27 4.26 0.97
C ARG A 181 7.56 5.54 1.41
N ASP A 182 7.39 5.76 2.70
CA ASP A 182 6.70 6.93 3.22
C ASP A 182 7.41 8.23 2.82
N LYS A 183 8.74 8.25 2.94
CA LYS A 183 9.56 9.40 2.54
C LYS A 183 9.44 9.67 1.03
N TYR A 184 9.74 8.67 0.20
CA TYR A 184 9.84 8.88 -1.25
C TYR A 184 8.48 8.97 -1.94
N PHE A 185 7.42 8.40 -1.37
CA PHE A 185 6.07 8.58 -1.89
C PHE A 185 5.69 10.07 -1.94
N GLY A 186 5.94 10.81 -0.86
CA GLY A 186 5.65 12.24 -0.79
C GLY A 186 6.46 13.07 -1.80
N ILE A 187 7.76 12.76 -1.93
CA ILE A 187 8.65 13.44 -2.89
C ILE A 187 8.20 13.18 -4.32
N ILE A 188 7.96 11.91 -4.67
CA ILE A 188 7.59 11.50 -6.03
C ILE A 188 6.24 12.08 -6.43
N SER A 189 5.21 11.88 -5.60
CA SER A 189 3.87 12.41 -5.89
C SER A 189 3.87 13.94 -5.98
N GLY A 190 4.53 14.63 -5.04
CA GLY A 190 4.64 16.08 -5.05
C GLY A 190 5.38 16.62 -6.28
N ASN A 191 6.47 15.99 -6.71
CA ASN A 191 7.21 16.41 -7.90
C ASN A 191 6.39 16.26 -9.18
N LEU A 192 5.69 15.13 -9.34
CA LEU A 192 4.87 14.85 -10.51
C LEU A 192 3.65 15.75 -10.59
N GLU A 193 2.89 15.87 -9.48
CA GLU A 193 1.69 16.71 -9.42
C GLU A 193 2.04 18.19 -9.55
N GLY A 194 3.11 18.63 -8.89
CA GLY A 194 3.62 20.00 -9.03
C GLY A 194 4.00 20.33 -10.47
N TYR A 195 4.79 19.46 -11.12
CA TYR A 195 5.14 19.64 -12.53
C TYR A 195 3.90 19.73 -13.44
N LEU A 196 2.92 18.84 -13.26
CA LEU A 196 1.68 18.83 -14.04
C LEU A 196 0.86 20.10 -13.84
N ASN A 197 0.73 20.58 -12.60
CA ASN A 197 -0.06 21.77 -12.29
C ASN A 197 0.58 23.00 -12.93
N GLU A 198 1.89 23.18 -12.79
CA GLU A 198 2.55 24.34 -13.42
C GLU A 198 2.56 24.24 -14.95
N ALA A 199 2.60 23.03 -15.53
CA ALA A 199 2.44 22.86 -16.97
C ALA A 199 1.04 23.28 -17.44
N LYS A 200 -0.01 22.97 -16.67
CA LYS A 200 -1.39 23.44 -16.93
C LYS A 200 -1.48 24.97 -16.82
N ASP A 201 -0.83 25.57 -15.83
CA ASP A 201 -0.81 27.02 -15.68
C ASP A 201 -0.11 27.71 -16.86
N VAL A 202 1.00 27.15 -17.36
CA VAL A 202 1.65 27.63 -18.59
C VAL A 202 0.70 27.54 -19.78
N ARG A 203 0.02 26.41 -19.98
CA ARG A 203 -0.99 26.25 -21.05
C ARG A 203 -2.07 27.33 -20.95
N ASP A 204 -2.63 27.52 -19.76
CA ASP A 204 -3.72 28.46 -19.52
C ASP A 204 -3.26 29.92 -19.73
N ALA A 205 -2.03 30.25 -19.32
CA ALA A 205 -1.43 31.55 -19.59
C ALA A 205 -1.31 31.83 -21.10
N PHE A 206 -0.83 30.86 -21.88
CA PHE A 206 -0.75 31.00 -23.35
C PHE A 206 -2.13 31.04 -24.01
N GLN A 207 -3.10 30.24 -23.56
CA GLN A 207 -4.47 30.25 -24.08
C GLN A 207 -5.16 31.60 -23.81
N ASN A 208 -5.01 32.16 -22.62
CA ASN A 208 -5.52 33.48 -22.26
C ASN A 208 -4.85 34.60 -23.06
N LEU A 209 -3.58 34.40 -23.45
CA LEU A 209 -2.85 35.33 -24.31
C LEU A 209 -3.49 35.43 -25.70
N VAL A 210 -3.86 34.29 -26.30
CA VAL A 210 -4.59 34.24 -27.58
C VAL A 210 -5.95 34.91 -27.47
N MET A 211 -6.73 34.57 -26.44
CA MET A 211 -8.15 34.92 -26.38
C MET A 211 -8.39 36.40 -26.05
N TYR A 212 -7.61 36.97 -25.12
CA TYR A 212 -7.98 38.24 -24.49
C TYR A 212 -6.87 39.26 -24.39
N SER A 213 -5.60 38.86 -24.53
CA SER A 213 -4.55 39.57 -23.82
C SER A 213 -3.40 40.13 -24.63
N LEU A 214 -3.38 39.95 -25.96
CA LEU A 214 -2.32 40.55 -26.78
C LEU A 214 -2.25 42.07 -26.62
N GLU A 215 -3.31 42.73 -26.14
CA GLU A 215 -3.38 44.17 -25.93
C GLU A 215 -3.11 44.60 -24.47
N ASN A 216 -2.89 43.66 -23.54
CA ASN A 216 -2.68 43.95 -22.11
C ASN A 216 -1.25 43.60 -21.63
N PRO A 217 -0.40 44.61 -21.35
CA PRO A 217 0.95 44.40 -20.81
C PRO A 217 1.03 43.56 -19.54
N LYS A 218 -0.02 43.57 -18.69
CA LYS A 218 -0.03 42.79 -17.43
C LYS A 218 -0.07 41.29 -17.67
N SER A 219 -0.67 40.84 -18.77
CA SER A 219 -0.79 39.42 -19.09
C SER A 219 0.55 38.79 -19.48
N PHE A 220 1.49 39.59 -20.00
CA PHE A 220 2.84 39.14 -20.29
C PHE A 220 3.68 38.97 -19.02
N LYS A 221 3.54 39.89 -18.05
CA LYS A 221 4.18 39.72 -16.74
C LYS A 221 3.69 38.47 -16.02
N LEU A 222 2.39 38.16 -16.15
CA LEU A 222 1.82 36.93 -15.61
C LEU A 222 2.45 35.71 -16.31
N LEU A 223 2.52 35.69 -17.64
CA LEU A 223 3.16 34.62 -18.39
C LEU A 223 4.62 34.39 -17.97
N ASP A 224 5.41 35.46 -17.86
CA ASP A 224 6.82 35.37 -17.42
C ASP A 224 6.91 34.73 -16.03
N SER A 225 6.08 35.18 -15.08
CA SER A 225 6.06 34.60 -13.72
C SER A 225 5.63 33.13 -13.72
N THR A 226 4.64 32.75 -14.54
CA THR A 226 4.18 31.37 -14.68
C THR A 226 5.29 30.47 -15.26
N ILE A 227 6.03 30.94 -16.26
CA ILE A 227 7.17 30.22 -16.83
C ILE A 227 8.29 30.05 -15.79
N GLU A 228 8.56 31.07 -14.98
CA GLU A 228 9.57 31.00 -13.92
C GLU A 228 9.22 29.92 -12.88
N VAL A 229 7.99 29.90 -12.37
CA VAL A 229 7.53 28.87 -11.42
C VAL A 229 7.55 27.48 -12.06
N TYR A 230 7.06 27.34 -13.28
CA TYR A 230 7.16 26.09 -14.04
C TYR A 230 8.61 25.58 -14.13
N ASN A 231 9.57 26.46 -14.41
CA ASN A 231 10.97 26.07 -14.52
C ASN A 231 11.54 25.54 -13.20
N GLN A 232 11.07 26.02 -12.05
CA GLN A 232 11.47 25.49 -10.75
C GLN A 232 11.03 24.02 -10.60
N TYR A 233 9.78 23.70 -10.93
CA TYR A 233 9.27 22.33 -10.86
C TYR A 233 9.85 21.42 -11.94
N TYR A 234 10.09 21.93 -13.15
CA TYR A 234 10.82 21.21 -14.18
C TYR A 234 12.23 20.83 -13.70
N ASN A 235 12.97 21.79 -13.13
CA ASN A 235 14.32 21.54 -12.63
C ASN A 235 14.31 20.56 -11.46
N GLN A 236 13.33 20.68 -10.55
CA GLN A 236 13.17 19.74 -9.44
C GLN A 236 12.91 18.31 -9.95
N LEU A 237 11.97 18.13 -10.89
CA LEU A 237 11.69 16.83 -11.49
C LEU A 237 12.93 16.27 -12.21
N ASN A 238 13.61 17.08 -13.01
CA ASN A 238 14.78 16.67 -13.79
C ASN A 238 15.99 16.32 -12.90
N ASN A 239 16.23 17.07 -11.82
CA ASN A 239 17.38 16.84 -10.95
C ASN A 239 17.19 15.66 -10.00
N THR A 240 15.94 15.35 -9.64
CA THR A 240 15.61 14.27 -8.69
C THR A 240 15.21 12.97 -9.37
N ASN A 241 15.11 12.92 -10.70
CA ASN A 241 14.55 11.76 -11.41
C ASN A 241 15.30 10.45 -11.12
N ALA A 242 16.63 10.43 -11.23
CA ALA A 242 17.42 9.22 -11.02
C ALA A 242 17.36 8.72 -9.58
N GLU A 243 17.33 9.65 -8.61
CA GLU A 243 17.17 9.30 -7.19
C GLU A 243 15.79 8.69 -6.94
N CYS A 244 14.74 9.31 -7.46
CA CYS A 244 13.36 8.83 -7.31
C CYS A 244 13.14 7.48 -8.00
N GLU A 245 13.66 7.30 -9.21
CA GLU A 245 13.61 6.04 -9.95
C GLU A 245 14.27 4.92 -9.14
N LYS A 246 15.51 5.16 -8.66
CA LYS A 246 16.22 4.23 -7.79
C LYS A 246 15.45 3.95 -6.51
N ALA A 247 14.87 4.95 -5.87
CA ALA A 247 14.09 4.78 -4.65
C ALA A 247 12.85 3.91 -4.87
N VAL A 248 12.16 4.04 -6.01
CA VAL A 248 11.06 3.14 -6.39
C VAL A 248 11.58 1.70 -6.47
N LEU A 249 12.70 1.47 -7.17
CA LEU A 249 13.29 0.14 -7.25
C LEU A 249 13.69 -0.42 -5.88
N ASP A 250 14.32 0.40 -5.04
CA ASP A 250 14.88 -0.02 -3.75
C ASP A 250 13.80 -0.29 -2.71
N TYR A 251 12.76 0.56 -2.63
CA TYR A 251 11.75 0.49 -1.58
C TYR A 251 10.48 -0.26 -1.99
N TRP A 252 10.04 -0.13 -3.25
CA TRP A 252 8.90 -0.91 -3.76
C TRP A 252 9.32 -2.26 -4.34
N LYS A 253 10.63 -2.51 -4.54
CA LYS A 253 11.16 -3.76 -5.12
C LYS A 253 10.48 -4.14 -6.43
N SER A 254 10.11 -3.13 -7.23
CA SER A 254 9.37 -3.31 -8.47
C SER A 254 10.08 -2.61 -9.62
N TYR A 255 10.68 -3.41 -10.49
CA TYR A 255 11.29 -2.93 -11.74
C TYR A 255 10.25 -2.29 -12.65
N GLU A 256 9.05 -2.87 -12.72
CA GLU A 256 7.94 -2.33 -13.50
C GLU A 256 7.54 -0.92 -13.04
N LEU A 257 7.41 -0.69 -11.73
CA LEU A 257 7.12 0.65 -11.21
C LEU A 257 8.27 1.62 -11.49
N SER A 258 9.52 1.17 -11.33
CA SER A 258 10.70 1.98 -11.65
C SER A 258 10.69 2.43 -13.11
N MET A 259 10.44 1.50 -14.04
CA MET A 259 10.32 1.79 -15.47
C MET A 259 9.12 2.66 -15.79
N SER A 260 8.00 2.47 -15.09
CA SER A 260 6.81 3.32 -15.26
C SER A 260 7.11 4.76 -14.86
N TYR A 261 7.85 4.96 -13.76
CA TYR A 261 8.33 6.29 -13.34
C TYR A 261 9.27 6.89 -14.39
N HIS A 262 10.27 6.12 -14.85
CA HIS A 262 11.20 6.54 -15.90
C HIS A 262 10.47 7.05 -17.16
N ASN A 263 9.56 6.24 -17.70
CA ASN A 263 8.79 6.57 -18.89
C ASN A 263 7.91 7.82 -18.70
N LEU A 264 7.42 8.03 -17.47
CA LEU A 264 6.60 9.20 -17.15
C LEU A 264 7.45 10.48 -17.12
N VAL A 265 8.63 10.42 -16.50
CA VAL A 265 9.60 11.53 -16.52
C VAL A 265 10.06 11.82 -17.94
N ASP A 266 10.38 10.79 -18.73
CA ASP A 266 10.80 10.96 -20.12
C ASP A 266 9.71 11.64 -20.96
N PHE A 267 8.46 11.20 -20.83
CA PHE A 267 7.32 11.86 -21.48
C PHE A 267 7.16 13.32 -21.03
N SER A 268 7.32 13.59 -19.74
CA SER A 268 7.26 14.95 -19.20
C SER A 268 8.33 15.84 -19.82
N ILE A 269 9.58 15.37 -19.90
CA ILE A 269 10.69 16.17 -20.44
C ILE A 269 10.58 16.31 -21.96
N ASN A 270 10.35 15.22 -22.69
CA ASN A 270 10.42 15.23 -24.14
C ASN A 270 9.12 15.73 -24.79
N ASN A 271 7.96 15.28 -24.34
CA ASN A 271 6.67 15.58 -24.99
C ASN A 271 5.99 16.85 -24.46
N ILE A 272 6.24 17.22 -23.19
CA ILE A 272 5.71 18.46 -22.61
C ILE A 272 6.76 19.57 -22.72
N HIS A 273 7.89 19.45 -22.01
CA HIS A 273 8.85 20.54 -21.93
C HIS A 273 9.48 20.86 -23.29
N ARG A 274 10.13 19.87 -23.93
CA ARG A 274 10.87 20.09 -25.18
C ARG A 274 9.97 20.30 -26.39
N ALA A 275 8.91 19.52 -26.54
CA ALA A 275 8.06 19.59 -27.72
C ALA A 275 7.00 20.69 -27.66
N SER A 276 6.60 21.15 -26.47
CA SER A 276 5.53 22.15 -26.33
C SER A 276 6.05 23.45 -25.71
N ILE A 277 6.62 23.40 -24.50
CA ILE A 277 6.94 24.62 -23.73
C ILE A 277 8.14 25.38 -24.31
N ILE A 278 9.21 24.70 -24.73
CA ILE A 278 10.38 25.36 -25.33
C ILE A 278 9.99 26.12 -26.61
N PRO A 279 9.27 25.52 -27.59
CA PRO A 279 8.79 26.25 -28.76
C PRO A 279 7.91 27.45 -28.40
N LEU A 280 7.01 27.28 -27.42
CA LEU A 280 6.18 28.37 -26.91
C LEU A 280 7.04 29.51 -26.36
N ASN A 281 8.03 29.20 -25.52
CA ASN A 281 8.88 30.20 -24.89
C ASN A 281 9.81 30.91 -25.91
N ALA A 282 10.52 30.14 -26.74
CA ALA A 282 11.56 30.67 -27.63
C ALA A 282 10.99 31.46 -28.83
N SER A 283 9.93 30.96 -29.46
CA SER A 283 9.36 31.62 -30.65
C SER A 283 8.45 32.79 -30.28
N LEU A 284 7.60 32.61 -29.26
CA LEU A 284 6.54 33.58 -28.98
C LEU A 284 7.02 34.78 -28.20
N ILE A 285 7.90 34.65 -27.18
CA ILE A 285 8.35 35.82 -26.41
C ILE A 285 9.00 36.87 -27.33
N ARG A 286 9.85 36.42 -28.27
CA ARG A 286 10.47 37.34 -29.24
C ARG A 286 9.42 38.01 -30.14
N LYS A 287 8.49 37.24 -30.70
CA LYS A 287 7.45 37.77 -31.59
C LYS A 287 6.48 38.70 -30.85
N ILE A 288 6.17 38.40 -29.60
CA ILE A 288 5.39 39.23 -28.69
C ILE A 288 6.09 40.57 -28.46
N ASN A 289 7.39 40.56 -28.17
CA ASN A 289 8.16 41.79 -27.97
C ASN A 289 8.18 42.66 -29.23
N ILE A 290 8.28 42.05 -30.41
CA ILE A 290 8.18 42.77 -31.69
C ILE A 290 6.77 43.36 -31.84
N TYR A 291 5.72 42.57 -31.57
CA TYR A 291 4.33 43.00 -31.67
C TYR A 291 4.01 44.20 -30.74
N LEU A 292 4.48 44.17 -29.50
CA LEU A 292 4.24 45.23 -28.51
C LEU A 292 4.92 46.55 -28.88
N ASN A 293 6.07 46.49 -29.55
CA ASN A 293 6.86 47.65 -29.93
C ASN A 293 6.64 48.10 -31.39
N GLU A 294 5.77 47.44 -32.15
CA GLU A 294 5.52 47.77 -33.56
C GLU A 294 4.61 48.99 -33.71
N PRO A 295 5.11 50.13 -34.22
CA PRO A 295 4.32 51.35 -34.38
C PRO A 295 3.26 51.24 -35.49
N SER A 296 3.49 50.42 -36.51
CA SER A 296 2.57 50.28 -37.64
C SER A 296 1.37 49.39 -37.29
N LYS A 297 0.16 49.96 -37.29
CA LYS A 297 -1.09 49.19 -37.08
C LYS A 297 -1.25 48.04 -38.07
N LYS A 298 -0.85 48.21 -39.34
CA LYS A 298 -0.93 47.17 -40.36
C LYS A 298 0.01 46.00 -40.02
N LYS A 299 1.29 46.27 -39.73
CA LYS A 299 2.27 45.24 -39.36
C LYS A 299 1.90 44.55 -38.05
N ARG A 300 1.44 45.30 -37.06
CA ARG A 300 0.97 44.77 -35.77
C ARG A 300 -0.21 43.80 -35.95
N ASN A 301 -1.15 44.09 -36.84
CA ASN A 301 -2.25 43.16 -37.16
C ASN A 301 -1.74 41.87 -37.83
N THR A 302 -0.76 41.97 -38.74
CA THR A 302 -0.11 40.79 -39.34
C THR A 302 0.59 39.95 -38.28
N LEU A 303 1.38 40.56 -37.40
CA LEU A 303 2.03 39.88 -36.28
C LEU A 303 1.00 39.22 -35.34
N LYS A 304 -0.13 39.87 -35.07
CA LYS A 304 -1.24 39.29 -34.28
C LYS A 304 -1.76 38.00 -34.90
N GLN A 305 -1.97 37.99 -36.23
CA GLN A 305 -2.44 36.82 -36.97
C GLN A 305 -1.40 35.70 -36.95
N GLU A 306 -0.13 36.02 -37.19
CA GLU A 306 0.97 35.03 -37.14
C GLU A 306 1.12 34.40 -35.75
N LEU A 307 1.11 35.22 -34.69
CA LEU A 307 1.13 34.76 -33.30
C LEU A 307 -0.06 33.84 -33.00
N THR A 308 -1.26 34.21 -33.45
CA THR A 308 -2.48 33.43 -33.25
C THR A 308 -2.41 32.08 -33.98
N LEU A 309 -1.93 32.06 -35.22
CA LEU A 309 -1.78 30.82 -36.01
C LEU A 309 -0.76 29.87 -35.38
N GLU A 310 0.36 30.39 -34.89
CA GLU A 310 1.39 29.58 -34.22
C GLU A 310 0.92 29.05 -32.86
N LEU A 311 0.22 29.86 -32.07
CA LEU A 311 -0.37 29.39 -30.82
C LEU A 311 -1.43 28.32 -31.07
N ASN A 312 -2.28 28.51 -32.09
CA ASN A 312 -3.31 27.53 -32.44
C ASN A 312 -2.75 26.22 -33.00
N SER A 313 -1.50 26.17 -33.46
CA SER A 313 -0.87 24.91 -33.88
C SER A 313 -0.23 24.16 -32.71
N ILE A 314 0.32 24.88 -31.72
CA ILE A 314 1.04 24.27 -30.58
C ILE A 314 0.09 23.92 -29.42
N LEU A 315 -0.85 24.81 -29.08
CA LEU A 315 -1.72 24.66 -27.91
C LEU A 315 -2.54 23.37 -27.90
N PRO A 316 -3.15 22.91 -29.02
CA PRO A 316 -3.90 21.65 -29.01
C PRO A 316 -3.02 20.43 -28.72
N VAL A 317 -1.78 20.43 -29.24
CA VAL A 317 -0.81 19.36 -28.99
C VAL A 317 -0.37 19.38 -27.52
N PHE A 318 -0.10 20.57 -26.99
CA PHE A 318 0.28 20.76 -25.59
C PHE A 318 -0.84 20.30 -24.64
N ASP A 319 -2.08 20.71 -24.89
CA ASP A 319 -3.26 20.33 -24.10
C ASP A 319 -3.50 18.81 -24.12
N ASN A 320 -3.44 18.20 -25.30
CA ASN A 320 -3.52 16.74 -25.43
C ASN A 320 -2.42 16.03 -24.62
N ASN A 321 -1.17 16.50 -24.70
CA ASN A 321 -0.08 15.88 -23.98
C ASN A 321 -0.21 16.07 -22.45
N ILE A 322 -0.70 17.22 -21.98
CA ILE A 322 -1.06 17.44 -20.57
C ILE A 322 -2.14 16.44 -20.13
N GLY A 323 -3.17 16.22 -20.95
CA GLY A 323 -4.23 15.25 -20.66
C GLY A 323 -3.69 13.83 -20.52
N ILE A 324 -2.81 13.42 -21.43
CA ILE A 324 -2.11 12.12 -21.37
C ILE A 324 -1.25 12.02 -20.10
N LEU A 325 -0.50 13.07 -19.76
CA LEU A 325 0.35 13.11 -18.57
C LEU A 325 -0.47 12.99 -17.28
N ASP A 326 -1.60 13.70 -17.18
CA ASP A 326 -2.49 13.65 -16.02
C ASP A 326 -2.98 12.21 -15.74
N VAL A 327 -3.46 11.52 -16.78
CA VAL A 327 -3.88 10.11 -16.68
C VAL A 327 -2.73 9.21 -16.23
N LYS A 328 -1.53 9.39 -16.82
CA LYS A 328 -0.33 8.62 -16.45
C LYS A 328 0.08 8.85 -15.00
N ILE A 329 0.11 10.11 -14.53
CA ILE A 329 0.45 10.46 -13.15
C ILE A 329 -0.55 9.86 -12.18
N LYS A 330 -1.86 10.01 -12.42
CA LYS A 330 -2.90 9.44 -11.56
C LYS A 330 -2.80 7.92 -11.47
N GLY A 331 -2.60 7.25 -12.61
CA GLY A 331 -2.41 5.79 -12.66
C GLY A 331 -1.17 5.36 -11.89
N PHE A 332 -0.03 6.03 -12.11
CA PHE A 332 1.22 5.73 -11.44
C PHE A 332 1.14 5.97 -9.92
N VAL A 333 0.64 7.13 -9.47
CA VAL A 333 0.49 7.46 -8.04
C VAL A 333 -0.48 6.49 -7.36
N THR A 334 -1.56 6.09 -8.04
CA THR A 334 -2.49 5.08 -7.53
C THR A 334 -1.80 3.73 -7.37
N ASN A 335 -1.02 3.27 -8.35
CA ASN A 335 -0.29 2.02 -8.26
C ASN A 335 0.82 2.06 -7.20
N LEU A 336 1.52 3.19 -7.09
CA LEU A 336 2.56 3.41 -6.09
C LEU A 336 1.97 3.40 -4.68
N ARG A 337 0.81 4.06 -4.49
CA ARG A 337 0.04 4.02 -3.23
C ARG A 337 -0.51 2.62 -2.96
N ALA A 338 -1.07 1.95 -3.97
CA ALA A 338 -1.57 0.59 -3.82
C ALA A 338 -0.44 -0.35 -3.39
N LYS A 339 0.75 -0.32 -3.99
CA LYS A 339 1.88 -1.15 -3.56
C LYS A 339 2.53 -0.70 -2.24
N ARG A 340 2.27 0.54 -1.80
CA ARG A 340 2.60 1.01 -0.45
C ARG A 340 1.63 0.41 0.58
N ASP A 341 0.34 0.39 0.25
CA ASP A 341 -0.77 0.03 1.15
C ASP A 341 -1.20 -1.45 1.01
N PHE A 342 -0.71 -2.17 -0.01
CA PHE A 342 -1.18 -3.47 -0.48
C PHE A 342 0.01 -4.20 -1.13
N GLN A 343 0.63 -5.15 -0.41
CA GLN A 343 1.65 -6.02 -1.01
C GLN A 343 1.02 -7.22 -1.74
N GLY A 344 -0.03 -7.03 -2.54
CA GLY A 344 -0.71 -8.11 -3.23
C GLY A 344 -0.41 -8.14 -4.72
N GLU A 345 0.66 -8.84 -5.12
CA GLU A 345 0.79 -9.51 -6.43
C GLU A 345 1.30 -10.93 -6.19
#